data_AF-A0A937DV62-F1
#
_entry.id   AF-A0A937DV62-F1
#
_cell.length_a   1.000
_cell.length_b   1.000
_cell.length_c   1.000
_cell.angle_alpha   90.00
_cell.angle_beta   90.00
_cell.angle_gamma   90.00
#
_symmetry.space_group_name_H-M   'P 1'
#
loop_
_entity.id
_entity.type
_entity.pdbx_description
1 polymer ?
#
loop_
_entity_poly.entity_id
_entity_poly.type
_entity_poly.pdbx_seq_one_letter_code
_entity_poly.pdbx_strand_id
1 'polypeptide(L)'
;MPGALVTGSDLPFPEGVAAAEVLKVGASSRDGAQENARGLKVILWSSIASAAFAALAATKLVTSHVAIRFKIGGAATGLSASFSMALIGIGHLVGLSVGIAMLLGTVFCWGVLIPWLTMDAGGPAAEVVASAFGKEVRFIGAGTIGVAALWTLVKIVGPIAGGIRSSLAATRARRSGNALDVTERDIPMSIVLGTILLSLVPIGVLLWWFAAGGPVAAHPGPVIAGSLVYVVLAGAIVAAVCGYMAGLIGASNSPISGVGILAVLGAAALLALYCGPVGDPAATRALVAYALFTTAVVFAIATISNDNLQDLKTGQLLGATPWRQQVALVLGVVFGSLTIPLVLDLLNTAFGFASAPGAGPQALVAPQASLISALATGVLGGALDWRLIGLGAGIGMVLVALDEALGRAGKMRLPPLGVGMGIYLPMSMTLLIPIGALIGLAYDRWADRQSSSEFAKRVGVLAATGLIVGESLFGVIFAGVVGITGNDTPLRLVGENFAPVAMVAAPIVFFAVIARLYAYTMRS
;
A
#
# COMPACT_ATOMS: atom_id res chain seq x y z
N MET A 1 -24.27 9.86 -0.08
CA MET A 1 -24.66 9.96 -1.50
C MET A 1 -23.57 10.71 -2.24
N PRO A 2 -23.01 10.12 -3.30
CA PRO A 2 -21.85 10.69 -4.00
C PRO A 2 -22.13 12.06 -4.65
N GLY A 3 -23.28 12.20 -5.32
CA GLY A 3 -23.63 13.43 -6.05
C GLY A 3 -23.65 14.68 -5.17
N ALA A 4 -24.14 14.58 -3.93
CA ALA A 4 -24.22 15.75 -3.03
C ALA A 4 -22.85 16.33 -2.64
N LEU A 5 -21.81 15.50 -2.52
CA LEU A 5 -20.44 15.97 -2.27
C LEU A 5 -19.80 16.51 -3.56
N VAL A 6 -20.11 15.92 -4.71
CA VAL A 6 -19.49 16.26 -5.99
C VAL A 6 -20.10 17.52 -6.62
N THR A 7 -21.42 17.71 -6.52
CA THR A 7 -22.18 18.82 -7.13
C THR A 7 -22.56 19.90 -6.12
N GLY A 8 -22.79 19.55 -4.86
CA GLY A 8 -23.33 20.44 -3.83
C GLY A 8 -22.31 20.91 -2.77
N SER A 9 -21.01 20.76 -3.02
CA SER A 9 -19.97 21.24 -2.11
C SER A 9 -18.80 21.92 -2.85
N ASP A 10 -18.15 22.88 -2.18
CA ASP A 10 -16.99 23.63 -2.70
C ASP A 10 -15.67 22.84 -2.55
N LEU A 11 -15.73 21.51 -2.56
CA LEU A 11 -14.54 20.68 -2.48
C LEU A 11 -13.72 20.75 -3.79
N PRO A 12 -12.38 20.81 -3.72
CA PRO A 12 -11.53 21.02 -4.89
C PRO A 12 -11.45 19.81 -5.83
N PHE A 13 -11.53 18.58 -5.31
CA PHE A 13 -11.35 17.33 -6.06
C PHE A 13 -10.12 17.35 -6.99
N PRO A 14 -8.91 17.56 -6.45
CA PRO A 14 -7.72 17.89 -7.25
C PRO A 14 -7.41 16.81 -8.31
N GLU A 15 -7.54 15.54 -7.95
CA GLU A 15 -7.28 14.42 -8.87
C GLU A 15 -8.39 14.28 -9.92
N GLY A 16 -9.66 14.39 -9.54
CA GLY A 16 -10.76 14.33 -10.50
C GLY A 16 -10.75 15.50 -11.49
N VAL A 17 -10.37 16.70 -11.05
CA VAL A 17 -10.14 17.86 -11.92
C VAL A 17 -8.96 17.61 -12.86
N ALA A 18 -7.82 17.15 -12.34
CA ALA A 18 -6.66 16.84 -13.16
C ALA A 18 -6.95 15.77 -14.21
N ALA A 19 -7.67 14.70 -13.84
CA ALA A 19 -8.08 13.64 -14.77
C ALA A 19 -9.01 14.17 -15.87
N ALA A 20 -9.98 15.02 -15.52
CA ALA A 20 -10.86 15.65 -16.50
C ALA A 20 -10.08 16.55 -17.46
N GLU A 21 -9.10 17.30 -16.96
CA GLU A 21 -8.25 18.17 -17.77
C GLU A 21 -7.40 17.36 -18.76
N VAL A 22 -6.77 16.28 -18.31
CA VAL A 22 -6.00 15.37 -19.17
C VAL A 22 -6.87 14.79 -20.28
N LEU A 23 -8.09 14.36 -19.97
CA LEU A 23 -9.04 13.83 -20.96
C LEU A 23 -9.49 14.90 -21.96
N LYS A 24 -9.74 16.14 -21.50
CA LYS A 24 -10.09 17.27 -22.37
C LYS A 24 -8.94 17.64 -23.30
N VAL A 25 -7.73 17.86 -22.77
CA VAL A 25 -6.53 18.20 -23.55
C VAL A 25 -6.20 17.11 -24.57
N GLY A 26 -6.30 15.84 -24.16
CA GLY A 26 -6.09 14.69 -25.02
C GLY A 26 -7.10 14.55 -26.17
N ALA A 27 -8.36 14.97 -25.95
CA ALA A 27 -9.41 14.92 -26.97
C ALA A 27 -9.44 16.17 -27.88
N SER A 28 -8.98 17.33 -27.39
CA SER A 28 -9.24 18.63 -28.02
C SER A 28 -8.13 19.15 -28.93
N SER A 29 -6.95 18.49 -28.96
CA SER A 29 -5.80 19.01 -29.71
C SER A 29 -4.94 17.92 -30.36
N ARG A 30 -4.36 18.22 -31.53
CA ARG A 30 -3.35 17.37 -32.17
C ARG A 30 -2.11 17.18 -31.29
N ASP A 31 -1.74 18.22 -30.53
CA ASP A 31 -0.61 18.19 -29.61
C ASP A 31 -0.89 17.24 -28.43
N GLY A 32 -2.10 17.27 -27.86
CA GLY A 32 -2.54 16.33 -26.82
C GLY A 32 -2.54 14.86 -27.29
N ALA A 33 -2.93 14.61 -28.54
CA ALA A 33 -2.83 13.27 -29.12
C ALA A 33 -1.38 12.78 -29.26
N GLN A 34 -0.45 13.67 -29.66
CA GLN A 34 0.98 13.35 -29.71
C GLN A 34 1.56 13.12 -28.32
N GLU A 35 1.21 13.96 -27.34
CA GLU A 35 1.61 13.80 -25.94
C GLU A 35 1.14 12.46 -25.37
N ASN A 36 -0.11 12.07 -25.63
CA ASN A 36 -0.66 10.78 -25.19
C ASN A 36 0.07 9.61 -25.85
N ALA A 37 0.36 9.69 -27.15
CA ALA A 37 1.13 8.67 -27.85
C ALA A 37 2.57 8.56 -27.31
N ARG A 38 3.21 9.69 -26.98
CA ARG A 38 4.54 9.71 -26.35
C ARG A 38 4.50 9.09 -24.95
N GLY A 39 3.54 9.50 -24.13
CA GLY A 39 3.34 8.95 -22.79
C GLY A 39 3.13 7.44 -22.81
N LEU A 40 2.29 6.94 -23.71
CA LEU A 40 2.06 5.50 -23.90
C LEU A 40 3.35 4.76 -24.32
N LYS A 41 4.11 5.32 -25.27
CA LYS A 41 5.41 4.75 -25.67
C LYS A 41 6.40 4.68 -24.51
N VAL A 42 6.45 5.70 -23.67
CA VAL A 42 7.33 5.75 -22.50
C VAL A 42 6.95 4.69 -21.48
N ILE A 43 5.66 4.55 -21.15
CA ILE A 43 5.18 3.47 -20.27
C ILE A 43 5.56 2.11 -20.86
N LEU A 44 5.26 1.89 -22.15
CA LEU A 44 5.49 0.61 -22.82
C LEU A 44 6.97 0.24 -22.82
N TRP A 45 7.86 1.14 -23.25
CA TRP A 45 9.31 0.86 -23.28
C TRP A 45 9.91 0.66 -21.90
N SER A 46 9.47 1.45 -20.91
CA SER A 46 9.92 1.28 -19.52
C SER A 46 9.43 -0.06 -18.94
N SER A 47 8.19 -0.47 -19.30
CA SER A 47 7.62 -1.76 -18.89
C SER A 47 8.35 -2.93 -19.54
N ILE A 48 8.61 -2.86 -20.85
CA ILE A 48 9.36 -3.90 -21.57
C ILE A 48 10.77 -4.03 -21.02
N ALA A 49 11.47 -2.92 -20.79
CA ALA A 49 12.84 -2.95 -20.28
C ALA A 49 12.91 -3.52 -18.85
N SER A 50 11.96 -3.14 -17.99
CA SER A 50 11.85 -3.67 -16.63
C SER A 50 11.53 -5.17 -16.62
N ALA A 51 10.54 -5.59 -17.41
CA ALA A 51 10.19 -7.01 -17.59
C ALA A 51 11.36 -7.83 -18.16
N ALA A 52 12.09 -7.28 -19.14
CA ALA A 52 13.24 -7.93 -19.75
C ALA A 52 14.40 -8.09 -18.76
N PHE A 53 14.65 -7.10 -17.90
CA PHE A 53 15.64 -7.24 -16.84
C PHE A 53 15.22 -8.31 -15.81
N ALA A 54 13.95 -8.32 -15.40
CA ALA A 54 13.42 -9.35 -14.49
C ALA A 54 13.51 -10.76 -15.11
N ALA A 55 13.22 -10.90 -16.40
CA ALA A 55 13.40 -12.13 -17.15
C ALA A 55 14.87 -12.56 -17.22
N LEU A 56 15.78 -11.63 -17.50
CA LEU A 56 17.21 -11.89 -17.49
C LEU A 56 17.68 -12.38 -16.10
N ALA A 57 17.18 -11.77 -15.02
CA ALA A 57 17.49 -12.21 -13.67
C ALA A 57 16.92 -13.61 -13.35
N ALA A 58 15.73 -13.94 -13.88
CA ALA A 58 15.14 -15.26 -13.74
C ALA A 58 15.98 -16.36 -14.43
N THR A 59 16.74 -16.03 -15.48
CA THR A 59 17.69 -16.97 -16.12
C THR A 59 18.97 -17.25 -15.32
N LYS A 60 19.20 -16.51 -14.22
CA LYS A 60 20.44 -16.52 -13.41
C LYS A 60 21.69 -15.98 -14.13
N LEU A 61 21.56 -15.41 -15.33
CA LEU A 61 22.67 -14.69 -16.00
C LEU A 61 23.07 -13.42 -15.27
N VAL A 62 22.11 -12.77 -14.62
CA VAL A 62 22.33 -11.73 -13.61
C VAL A 62 21.63 -12.16 -12.33
N THR A 63 22.16 -11.80 -11.17
CA THR A 63 21.43 -12.03 -9.93
C THR A 63 20.36 -10.95 -9.72
N SER A 64 19.20 -11.33 -9.19
CA SER A 64 18.19 -10.37 -8.72
C SER A 64 18.47 -9.88 -7.30
N HIS A 65 19.35 -10.54 -6.57
CA HIS A 65 19.58 -10.29 -5.16
C HIS A 65 21.04 -10.52 -4.76
N VAL A 66 21.58 -9.61 -3.95
CA VAL A 66 22.88 -9.76 -3.30
C VAL A 66 22.66 -9.58 -1.80
N ALA A 67 23.21 -10.49 -1.00
CA ALA A 67 23.25 -10.37 0.44
C ALA A 67 24.62 -10.84 0.96
N ILE A 68 25.22 -10.03 1.81
CA ILE A 68 26.47 -10.35 2.49
C ILE A 68 26.21 -10.18 3.97
N ARG A 69 26.45 -11.25 4.75
CA ARG A 69 26.31 -11.26 6.21
C ARG A 69 27.68 -11.47 6.81
N PHE A 70 28.06 -10.64 7.76
CA PHE A 70 29.40 -10.64 8.34
C PHE A 70 29.37 -10.25 9.82
N LYS A 71 30.43 -10.62 10.54
CA LYS A 71 30.63 -10.20 11.93
C LYS A 71 31.58 -9.02 11.99
N ILE A 72 31.31 -8.11 12.93
CA ILE A 72 32.18 -6.98 13.28
C ILE A 72 32.39 -7.06 14.79
N GLY A 73 33.56 -7.52 15.23
CA GLY A 73 33.81 -7.82 16.64
C GLY A 73 32.84 -8.89 17.17
N GLY A 74 32.19 -8.59 18.30
CA GLY A 74 31.17 -9.46 18.91
C GLY A 74 29.78 -9.40 18.27
N ALA A 75 29.55 -8.49 17.31
CA ALA A 75 28.23 -8.28 16.69
C ALA A 75 28.18 -8.83 15.26
N ALA A 76 26.98 -9.07 14.74
CA ALA A 76 26.75 -9.46 13.35
C ALA A 76 25.88 -8.43 12.61
N THR A 77 26.11 -8.25 11.31
CA THR A 77 25.27 -7.41 10.45
C THR A 77 25.36 -7.88 8.99
N GLY A 78 24.75 -7.13 8.08
CA GLY A 78 24.94 -7.38 6.66
C GLY A 78 24.44 -6.27 5.76
N LEU A 79 24.84 -6.38 4.50
CA LEU A 79 24.38 -5.54 3.40
C LEU A 79 23.58 -6.40 2.44
N SER A 80 22.47 -5.86 1.94
CA SER A 80 21.65 -6.58 0.98
C SER A 80 20.92 -5.63 0.04
N ALA A 81 20.87 -5.99 -1.24
CA ALA A 81 20.23 -5.23 -2.30
C ALA A 81 19.45 -6.18 -3.21
N SER A 82 18.20 -5.85 -3.54
CA SER A 82 17.48 -6.48 -4.65
C SER A 82 17.52 -5.57 -5.85
N PHE A 83 17.99 -6.07 -6.99
CA PHE A 83 18.04 -5.35 -8.27
C PHE A 83 16.65 -5.35 -8.92
N SER A 84 15.72 -4.63 -8.31
CA SER A 84 14.36 -4.44 -8.80
C SER A 84 14.21 -3.05 -9.39
N MET A 85 13.83 -2.98 -10.66
CA MET A 85 13.59 -1.71 -11.34
C MET A 85 12.31 -1.05 -10.83
N ALA A 86 11.35 -1.85 -10.35
CA ALA A 86 10.19 -1.37 -9.64
C ALA A 86 10.57 -0.55 -8.40
N LEU A 87 11.62 -0.92 -7.64
CA LEU A 87 12.08 -0.11 -6.50
C LEU A 87 12.61 1.26 -6.91
N ILE A 88 13.23 1.38 -8.10
CA ILE A 88 13.64 2.68 -8.66
C ILE A 88 12.41 3.50 -9.03
N GLY A 89 11.42 2.87 -9.67
CA GLY A 89 10.13 3.50 -9.98
C GLY A 89 9.42 4.00 -8.73
N ILE A 90 9.27 3.14 -7.71
CA ILE A 90 8.69 3.50 -6.41
C ILE A 90 9.43 4.68 -5.82
N GLY A 91 10.76 4.63 -5.78
CA GLY A 91 11.61 5.72 -5.27
C GLY A 91 11.36 7.06 -5.95
N HIS A 92 11.30 7.08 -7.28
CA HIS A 92 10.96 8.30 -8.03
C HIS A 92 9.59 8.82 -7.59
N LEU A 93 8.57 7.96 -7.52
CA LEU A 93 7.20 8.36 -7.20
C LEU A 93 7.01 8.84 -5.76
N VAL A 94 7.65 8.20 -4.76
CA VAL A 94 7.52 8.62 -3.36
C VAL A 94 8.37 9.85 -3.01
N GLY A 95 9.36 10.17 -3.85
CA GLY A 95 10.18 11.36 -3.74
C GLY A 95 11.21 11.34 -2.60
N LEU A 96 12.00 12.41 -2.53
CA LEU A 96 13.21 12.47 -1.71
C LEU A 96 12.96 12.38 -0.21
N SER A 97 11.88 13.01 0.30
CA SER A 97 11.56 13.00 1.74
C SER A 97 11.30 11.58 2.25
N VAL A 98 10.48 10.81 1.52
CA VAL A 98 10.19 9.41 1.88
C VAL A 98 11.42 8.54 1.64
N GLY A 99 12.13 8.74 0.54
CA GLY A 99 13.37 8.01 0.24
C GLY A 99 14.42 8.15 1.35
N ILE A 100 14.69 9.37 1.82
CA ILE A 100 15.62 9.62 2.93
C ILE A 100 15.10 9.01 4.24
N ALA A 101 13.80 9.10 4.52
CA ALA A 101 13.20 8.48 5.70
C ALA A 101 13.41 6.96 5.72
N MET A 102 13.15 6.29 4.59
CA MET A 102 13.40 4.86 4.45
C MET A 102 14.88 4.52 4.61
N LEU A 103 15.79 5.30 4.00
CA LEU A 103 17.23 5.11 4.16
C LEU A 103 17.66 5.21 5.63
N LEU A 104 17.17 6.21 6.35
CA LEU A 104 17.48 6.39 7.77
C LEU A 104 16.99 5.21 8.61
N GLY A 105 15.78 4.71 8.34
CA GLY A 105 15.28 3.51 8.98
C GLY A 105 16.13 2.27 8.70
N THR A 106 16.54 2.08 7.44
CA THR A 106 17.41 0.98 7.03
C THR A 106 18.79 1.07 7.66
N VAL A 107 19.42 2.25 7.65
CA VAL A 107 20.73 2.47 8.29
C VAL A 107 20.63 2.25 9.80
N PHE A 108 19.56 2.71 10.44
CA PHE A 108 19.36 2.49 11.87
C PHE A 108 19.15 1.01 12.21
N CYS A 109 18.32 0.30 11.43
CA CYS A 109 18.08 -1.12 11.60
C CYS A 109 19.35 -1.96 11.45
N TRP A 110 20.05 -1.80 10.32
CA TRP A 110 21.18 -2.65 9.97
C TRP A 110 22.51 -2.16 10.58
N GLY A 111 22.64 -0.87 10.87
CA GLY A 111 23.83 -0.28 11.49
C GLY A 111 23.78 -0.21 13.01
N VAL A 112 22.60 -0.24 13.64
CA VAL A 112 22.46 -0.11 15.10
C VAL A 112 21.69 -1.29 15.71
N LEU A 113 20.44 -1.51 15.32
CA LEU A 113 19.57 -2.49 16.00
C LEU A 113 20.09 -3.92 15.85
N ILE A 114 20.42 -4.35 14.63
CA ILE A 114 20.92 -5.71 14.39
C ILE A 114 22.27 -5.94 15.09
N PRO A 115 23.29 -5.08 14.96
CA PRO A 115 24.53 -5.22 15.73
C PRO A 115 24.29 -5.30 17.25
N TRP A 116 23.39 -4.46 17.77
CA TRP A 116 23.06 -4.44 19.20
C TRP A 116 22.41 -5.73 19.69
N LEU A 117 21.41 -6.24 18.96
CA LEU A 117 20.70 -7.48 19.30
C LEU A 117 21.54 -8.75 19.11
N THR A 118 22.55 -8.68 18.23
CA THR A 118 23.43 -9.82 17.92
C THR A 118 24.75 -9.76 18.66
N MET A 119 24.91 -8.81 19.58
CA MET A 119 26.11 -8.68 20.39
C MET A 119 26.32 -9.94 21.23
N ASP A 120 27.51 -10.52 21.10
CA ASP A 120 27.95 -11.77 21.75
C ASP A 120 27.13 -13.02 21.36
N ALA A 121 26.34 -12.93 20.29
CA ALA A 121 25.60 -14.07 19.78
C ALA A 121 26.53 -15.07 19.09
N GLY A 122 26.49 -16.31 19.59
CA GLY A 122 27.19 -17.45 19.00
C GLY A 122 26.58 -17.89 17.66
N GLY A 123 27.39 -18.56 16.83
CA GLY A 123 26.93 -19.14 15.56
C GLY A 123 27.22 -18.30 14.31
N PRO A 124 26.81 -18.77 13.12
CA PRO A 124 27.08 -18.12 11.84
C PRO A 124 26.37 -16.76 11.70
N ALA A 125 27.03 -15.77 11.09
CA ALA A 125 26.48 -14.42 10.93
C ALA A 125 25.11 -14.40 10.24
N ALA A 126 24.92 -15.26 9.23
CA ALA A 126 23.68 -15.32 8.47
C ALA A 126 22.47 -15.74 9.33
N GLU A 127 22.64 -16.74 10.18
CA GLU A 127 21.57 -17.27 11.03
C GLU A 127 21.20 -16.30 12.14
N VAL A 128 22.22 -15.75 12.82
CA VAL A 128 22.03 -14.80 13.91
C VAL A 128 21.34 -13.54 13.42
N VAL A 129 21.79 -12.98 12.29
CA VAL A 129 21.18 -11.79 11.67
C VAL A 129 19.74 -12.08 11.22
N ALA A 130 19.48 -13.24 10.60
CA ALA A 130 18.13 -13.61 10.17
C ALA A 130 17.17 -13.75 11.37
N SER A 131 17.64 -14.36 12.46
CA SER A 131 16.87 -14.51 13.69
C SER A 131 16.55 -13.16 14.33
N ALA A 132 17.57 -12.32 14.56
CA ALA A 132 17.37 -11.00 15.16
C ALA A 132 16.44 -10.11 14.31
N PHE A 133 16.63 -10.11 12.99
CA PHE A 133 15.76 -9.34 12.10
C PHE A 133 14.31 -9.85 12.12
N GLY A 134 14.11 -11.16 12.00
CA GLY A 134 12.78 -11.77 11.90
C GLY A 134 11.98 -11.75 13.19
N LYS A 135 12.63 -12.01 14.33
CA LYS A 135 11.96 -12.22 15.64
C LYS A 135 11.96 -10.98 16.53
N GLU A 136 12.86 -10.02 16.30
CA GLU A 136 13.01 -8.88 17.21
C GLU A 136 12.81 -7.55 16.48
N VAL A 137 13.64 -7.27 15.47
CA VAL A 137 13.63 -5.97 14.78
C VAL A 137 12.29 -5.70 14.08
N ARG A 138 11.64 -6.72 13.49
CA ARG A 138 10.31 -6.56 12.91
C ARG A 138 9.26 -6.10 13.92
N PHE A 139 9.34 -6.51 15.19
CA PHE A 139 8.42 -6.03 16.23
C PHE A 139 8.75 -4.60 16.68
N ILE A 140 10.04 -4.24 16.75
CA ILE A 140 10.47 -2.84 16.98
C ILE A 140 9.99 -1.95 15.82
N GLY A 141 10.16 -2.39 14.58
CA GLY A 141 9.65 -1.72 13.39
C GLY A 141 8.13 -1.57 13.40
N ALA A 142 7.40 -2.63 13.76
CA ALA A 142 5.95 -2.60 13.91
C ALA A 142 5.49 -1.60 14.99
N GLY A 143 6.17 -1.51 16.13
CA GLY A 143 5.89 -0.49 17.16
C GLY A 143 6.15 0.94 16.65
N THR A 144 7.23 1.13 15.90
CA THR A 144 7.57 2.43 15.27
C THR A 144 6.50 2.86 14.27
N ILE A 145 6.10 1.95 13.38
CA ILE A 145 5.01 2.14 12.41
C ILE A 145 3.69 2.40 13.14
N GLY A 146 3.41 1.67 14.22
CA GLY A 146 2.21 1.82 15.04
C GLY A 146 2.07 3.23 15.59
N VAL A 147 3.12 3.79 16.20
CA VAL A 147 3.09 5.18 16.70
C VAL A 147 2.96 6.18 15.55
N ALA A 148 3.68 5.99 14.45
CA ALA A 148 3.55 6.85 13.27
C ALA A 148 2.12 6.87 12.72
N ALA A 149 1.48 5.71 12.70
CA ALA A 149 0.12 5.56 12.20
C ALA A 149 -0.93 6.10 13.19
N LEU A 150 -0.74 5.93 14.50
CA LEU A 150 -1.56 6.58 15.54
C LEU A 150 -1.41 8.11 15.50
N TRP A 151 -0.21 8.62 15.28
CA TRP A 151 0.00 10.07 15.10
C TRP A 151 -0.68 10.59 13.83
N THR A 152 -0.59 9.82 12.74
CA THR A 152 -1.34 10.12 11.51
C THR A 152 -2.83 10.17 11.79
N LEU A 153 -3.35 9.21 12.56
CA LEU A 153 -4.74 9.21 13.03
C LEU A 153 -5.10 10.48 13.82
N VAL A 154 -4.26 10.90 14.78
CA VAL A 154 -4.48 12.14 15.55
C VAL A 154 -4.57 13.36 14.63
N LYS A 155 -3.67 13.48 13.64
CA LYS A 155 -3.68 14.60 12.69
C LYS A 155 -4.94 14.66 11.83
N ILE A 156 -5.52 13.52 11.49
CA ILE A 156 -6.68 13.45 10.61
C ILE A 156 -8.00 13.55 11.37
N VAL A 157 -8.02 13.54 12.72
CA VAL A 157 -9.25 13.70 13.53
C VAL A 157 -10.02 14.97 13.15
N GLY A 158 -9.33 16.10 12.96
CA GLY A 158 -9.99 17.36 12.56
C GLY A 158 -10.69 17.25 11.20
N PRO A 159 -9.97 16.87 10.14
CA PRO A 159 -10.57 16.61 8.83
C PRO A 159 -11.70 15.57 8.85
N ILE A 160 -11.56 14.48 9.63
CA ILE A 160 -12.60 13.47 9.89
C ILE A 160 -13.87 14.13 10.43
N ALA A 161 -13.75 14.94 11.48
CA ALA A 161 -14.88 15.64 12.08
C ALA A 161 -15.55 16.61 11.10
N GLY A 162 -14.77 17.27 10.25
CA GLY A 162 -15.27 18.13 9.16
C GLY A 162 -16.08 17.36 8.10
N GLY A 163 -15.59 16.19 7.68
CA GLY A 163 -16.29 15.31 6.73
C GLY A 163 -17.63 14.79 7.26
N ILE A 164 -17.68 14.43 8.55
CA ILE A 164 -18.94 14.02 9.21
C ILE A 164 -19.92 15.20 9.29
N ARG A 165 -19.46 16.38 9.74
CA ARG A 165 -20.32 17.58 9.87
C ARG A 165 -20.92 18.01 8.54
N SER A 166 -20.11 18.02 7.48
CA SER A 166 -20.56 18.41 6.12
C SER A 166 -21.56 17.40 5.54
N SER A 167 -21.32 16.10 5.74
CA SER A 167 -22.25 15.05 5.32
C SER A 167 -23.63 15.17 5.98
N LEU A 168 -23.65 15.50 7.28
CA LEU A 168 -24.89 15.79 8.01
C LEU A 168 -25.57 17.07 7.52
N ALA A 169 -24.81 18.11 7.21
CA ALA A 169 -25.34 19.37 6.66
C ALA A 169 -25.96 19.19 5.26
N ALA A 170 -25.29 18.47 4.36
CA ALA A 170 -25.80 18.16 3.02
C ALA A 170 -27.12 17.37 3.07
N THR A 171 -27.24 16.44 4.04
CA THR A 171 -28.46 15.66 4.25
C THR A 171 -29.64 16.53 4.72
N ARG A 172 -29.37 17.56 5.54
CA ARG A 172 -30.38 18.52 5.99
C ARG A 172 -30.83 19.45 4.87
N ALA A 173 -29.89 19.95 4.06
CA ALA A 173 -30.20 20.83 2.93
C ALA A 173 -31.10 20.18 1.87
N ARG A 174 -30.94 18.87 1.59
CA ARG A 174 -31.82 18.16 0.63
C ARG A 174 -33.27 18.02 1.07
N ARG A 175 -33.59 18.16 2.37
CA ARG A 175 -34.98 18.14 2.85
C ARG A 175 -35.79 19.40 2.46
N SER A 176 -35.18 20.40 1.83
CA SER A 176 -35.85 21.65 1.42
C SER A 176 -36.36 21.68 -0.03
N GLY A 177 -36.32 20.57 -0.77
CA GLY A 177 -37.21 20.33 -1.93
C GLY A 177 -36.99 21.12 -3.22
N ASN A 178 -35.83 21.01 -3.87
CA ASN A 178 -35.61 21.51 -5.24
C ASN A 178 -35.49 20.36 -6.27
N ALA A 179 -36.00 20.59 -7.49
CA ALA A 179 -35.84 19.68 -8.62
C ALA A 179 -34.37 19.63 -9.08
N LEU A 180 -33.83 18.43 -9.22
CA LEU A 180 -32.40 18.16 -9.45
C LEU A 180 -32.05 18.20 -10.96
N ASP A 181 -30.88 18.77 -11.26
CA ASP A 181 -30.35 18.90 -12.63
C ASP A 181 -29.97 17.52 -13.24
N VAL A 182 -29.77 17.42 -14.55
CA VAL A 182 -29.45 16.14 -15.24
C VAL A 182 -28.16 15.50 -14.70
N THR A 183 -27.22 16.31 -14.22
CA THR A 183 -25.96 15.93 -13.56
C THR A 183 -26.12 15.48 -12.11
N GLU A 184 -27.33 15.53 -11.56
CA GLU A 184 -27.65 15.20 -10.16
C GLU A 184 -28.55 13.96 -10.01
N ARG A 185 -28.84 13.27 -11.12
CA ARG A 185 -29.63 12.03 -11.14
C ARG A 185 -28.77 10.82 -10.71
N ASP A 186 -28.61 10.66 -9.41
CA ASP A 186 -28.07 9.45 -8.76
C ASP A 186 -29.03 8.24 -8.90
N ILE A 187 -28.52 7.01 -8.68
CA ILE A 187 -29.38 5.83 -8.48
C ILE A 187 -30.38 6.10 -7.33
N PRO A 188 -31.68 5.77 -7.49
CA PRO A 188 -32.69 6.00 -6.46
C PRO A 188 -32.30 5.46 -5.08
N MET A 189 -32.57 6.22 -4.02
CA MET A 189 -32.19 5.86 -2.64
C MET A 189 -32.77 4.53 -2.17
N SER A 190 -33.98 4.18 -2.62
CA SER A 190 -34.60 2.89 -2.33
C SER A 190 -33.79 1.72 -2.89
N ILE A 191 -33.23 1.88 -4.09
CA ILE A 191 -32.35 0.88 -4.71
C ILE A 191 -31.05 0.81 -3.92
N VAL A 192 -30.42 1.95 -3.60
CA VAL A 192 -29.17 1.98 -2.81
C VAL A 192 -29.35 1.30 -1.46
N LEU A 193 -30.40 1.65 -0.70
CA LEU A 193 -30.68 1.03 0.59
C LEU A 193 -31.01 -0.47 0.44
N GLY A 194 -31.78 -0.84 -0.58
CA GLY A 194 -32.07 -2.23 -0.91
C GLY A 194 -30.79 -3.02 -1.23
N THR A 195 -29.87 -2.45 -2.01
CA THR A 195 -28.58 -3.06 -2.34
C THR A 195 -27.69 -3.20 -1.11
N ILE A 196 -27.66 -2.22 -0.20
CA ILE A 196 -26.94 -2.33 1.07
C ILE A 196 -27.48 -3.51 1.88
N LEU A 197 -28.79 -3.55 2.12
CA LEU A 197 -29.43 -4.62 2.89
C LEU A 197 -29.21 -6.00 2.24
N LEU A 198 -29.32 -6.09 0.91
CA LEU A 198 -29.05 -7.31 0.17
C LEU A 198 -27.58 -7.74 0.29
N SER A 199 -26.64 -6.80 0.29
CA SER A 199 -25.21 -7.07 0.42
C SER A 199 -24.81 -7.55 1.82
N LEU A 200 -25.61 -7.24 2.85
CA LEU A 200 -25.38 -7.79 4.20
C LEU A 200 -25.61 -9.30 4.27
N VAL A 201 -26.42 -9.87 3.37
CA VAL A 201 -26.68 -11.32 3.34
C VAL A 201 -25.41 -12.12 2.98
N PRO A 202 -24.72 -11.90 1.84
CA PRO A 202 -23.48 -12.60 1.55
C PRO A 202 -22.37 -12.28 2.56
N ILE A 203 -22.29 -11.05 3.09
CA ILE A 203 -21.35 -10.72 4.17
C ILE A 203 -21.63 -11.57 5.41
N GLY A 204 -22.89 -11.69 5.81
CA GLY A 204 -23.32 -12.52 6.94
C GLY A 204 -23.01 -14.00 6.74
N VAL A 205 -23.22 -14.53 5.52
CA VAL A 205 -22.86 -15.91 5.18
C VAL A 205 -21.35 -16.13 5.28
N LEU A 206 -20.54 -15.19 4.77
CA LEU A 206 -19.08 -15.29 4.86
C LEU A 206 -18.60 -15.19 6.33
N LEU A 207 -19.18 -14.29 7.12
CA LEU A 207 -18.90 -14.20 8.56
C LEU A 207 -19.30 -15.48 9.29
N TRP A 208 -20.39 -16.13 8.90
CA TRP A 208 -20.79 -17.43 9.44
C TRP A 208 -19.76 -18.51 9.13
N TRP A 209 -19.21 -18.55 7.91
CA TRP A 209 -18.13 -19.48 7.57
C TRP A 209 -16.86 -19.23 8.37
N PHE A 210 -16.47 -17.96 8.58
CA PHE A 210 -15.34 -17.60 9.43
C PHE A 210 -15.60 -17.85 10.93
N ALA A 211 -16.87 -17.94 11.34
CA ALA A 211 -17.27 -18.26 12.71
C ALA A 211 -17.21 -19.76 13.05
N ALA A 212 -16.94 -20.64 12.08
CA ALA A 212 -17.02 -22.10 12.24
C ALA A 212 -15.95 -22.72 13.17
N GLY A 213 -15.13 -21.92 13.87
CA GLY A 213 -14.12 -22.40 14.81
C GLY A 213 -13.78 -21.42 15.93
N GLY A 214 -13.26 -21.94 17.05
CA GLY A 214 -12.79 -21.16 18.18
C GLY A 214 -13.91 -20.45 18.99
N PRO A 215 -13.57 -19.38 19.73
CA PRO A 215 -14.51 -18.68 20.62
C PRO A 215 -15.71 -18.03 19.91
N VAL A 216 -15.56 -17.70 18.62
CA VAL A 216 -16.64 -17.13 17.81
C VAL A 216 -17.78 -18.15 17.63
N ALA A 217 -17.46 -19.43 17.51
CA ALA A 217 -18.43 -20.51 17.37
C ALA A 217 -19.31 -20.70 18.61
N ALA A 218 -18.89 -20.22 19.78
CA ALA A 218 -19.68 -20.27 21.00
C ALA A 218 -20.85 -19.27 20.99
N HIS A 219 -20.69 -18.13 20.30
CA HIS A 219 -21.69 -17.05 20.24
C HIS A 219 -21.86 -16.48 18.82
N PRO A 220 -22.14 -17.31 17.79
CA PRO A 220 -22.09 -16.87 16.40
C PRO A 220 -23.17 -15.84 16.07
N GLY A 221 -24.40 -16.02 16.59
CA GLY A 221 -25.51 -15.10 16.34
C GLY A 221 -25.23 -13.66 16.79
N PRO A 222 -24.94 -13.43 18.09
CA PRO A 222 -24.62 -12.10 18.61
C PRO A 222 -23.36 -11.48 17.97
N VAL A 223 -22.31 -12.27 17.73
CA VAL A 223 -21.07 -11.77 17.13
C VAL A 223 -21.28 -11.36 15.67
N ILE A 224 -22.00 -12.16 14.88
CA ILE A 224 -22.29 -11.83 13.47
C ILE A 224 -23.22 -10.63 13.40
N ALA A 225 -24.28 -10.58 14.22
CA ALA A 225 -25.18 -9.43 14.26
C ALA A 225 -24.43 -8.15 14.65
N GLY A 226 -23.61 -8.21 15.70
CA GLY A 226 -22.75 -7.11 16.12
C GLY A 226 -21.79 -6.68 15.01
N SER A 227 -21.20 -7.64 14.30
CA SER A 227 -20.25 -7.37 13.20
C SER A 227 -20.92 -6.75 11.98
N LEU A 228 -22.14 -7.18 11.63
CA LEU A 228 -22.92 -6.56 10.55
C LEU A 228 -23.33 -5.12 10.91
N VAL A 229 -23.78 -4.90 12.15
CA VAL A 229 -24.07 -3.54 12.65
C VAL A 229 -22.81 -2.68 12.62
N TYR A 230 -21.68 -3.23 13.07
CA TYR A 230 -20.39 -2.56 12.99
C TYR A 230 -20.00 -2.22 11.56
N VAL A 231 -20.12 -3.16 10.61
CA VAL A 231 -19.82 -2.92 9.19
C VAL A 231 -20.68 -1.79 8.61
N VAL A 232 -21.97 -1.75 8.93
CA VAL A 232 -22.87 -0.67 8.46
C VAL A 232 -22.47 0.68 9.07
N LEU A 233 -22.30 0.74 10.39
CA LEU A 233 -22.01 1.99 11.10
C LEU A 233 -20.60 2.50 10.80
N ALA A 234 -19.59 1.66 11.02
CA ALA A 234 -18.20 2.00 10.74
C ALA A 234 -18.01 2.25 9.24
N GLY A 235 -18.54 1.39 8.37
CA GLY A 235 -18.46 1.58 6.92
C GLY A 235 -19.08 2.89 6.45
N ALA A 236 -20.24 3.29 6.98
CA ALA A 236 -20.86 4.58 6.64
C ALA A 236 -20.02 5.78 7.10
N ILE A 237 -19.49 5.74 8.34
CA ILE A 237 -18.63 6.79 8.89
C ILE A 237 -17.35 6.89 8.06
N VAL A 238 -16.70 5.75 7.80
CA VAL A 238 -15.45 5.65 7.04
C VAL A 238 -15.65 6.12 5.60
N ALA A 239 -16.73 5.74 4.93
CA ALA A 239 -17.03 6.22 3.59
C ALA A 239 -17.23 7.73 3.53
N ALA A 240 -17.91 8.31 4.52
CA ALA A 240 -18.10 9.76 4.61
C ALA A 240 -16.76 10.50 4.83
N VAL A 241 -15.93 9.96 5.71
CA VAL A 241 -14.59 10.49 6.00
C VAL A 241 -13.69 10.41 4.78
N CYS A 242 -13.46 9.20 4.25
CA CYS A 242 -12.56 8.99 3.12
C CYS A 242 -13.05 9.77 1.90
N GLY A 243 -14.37 9.81 1.68
CA GLY A 243 -14.94 10.57 0.58
C GLY A 243 -14.72 12.08 0.69
N TYR A 244 -14.90 12.68 1.88
CA TYR A 244 -14.58 14.09 2.11
C TYR A 244 -13.08 14.37 1.93
N MET A 245 -12.22 13.46 2.43
CA MET A 245 -10.78 13.59 2.31
C MET A 245 -10.30 13.49 0.86
N ALA A 246 -10.85 12.56 0.09
CA ALA A 246 -10.63 12.49 -1.34
C ALA A 246 -10.97 13.85 -1.98
N GLY A 247 -12.16 14.37 -1.72
CA GLY A 247 -12.57 15.67 -2.25
C GLY A 247 -11.65 16.83 -1.85
N LEU A 248 -11.08 16.83 -0.64
CA LEU A 248 -10.20 17.90 -0.15
C LEU A 248 -8.77 17.81 -0.71
N ILE A 249 -8.15 16.63 -0.67
CA ILE A 249 -6.68 16.46 -0.86
C ILE A 249 -6.29 15.39 -1.88
N GLY A 250 -7.26 14.77 -2.55
CA GLY A 250 -7.01 13.66 -3.49
C GLY A 250 -7.21 12.29 -2.82
N ALA A 251 -7.58 11.28 -3.62
CA ALA A 251 -7.72 9.91 -3.14
C ALA A 251 -6.37 9.32 -2.71
N SER A 252 -5.27 9.69 -3.38
CA SER A 252 -3.92 9.17 -3.11
C SER A 252 -3.33 9.66 -1.78
N ASN A 253 -3.75 10.85 -1.33
CA ASN A 253 -3.35 11.43 -0.03
C ASN A 253 -4.37 11.17 1.07
N SER A 254 -5.47 10.47 0.75
CA SER A 254 -6.52 10.16 1.70
C SER A 254 -6.00 9.24 2.81
N PRO A 255 -6.40 9.45 4.08
CA PRO A 255 -5.82 8.75 5.20
C PRO A 255 -6.42 7.35 5.42
N ILE A 256 -6.63 6.60 4.34
CA ILE A 256 -7.26 5.27 4.34
C ILE A 256 -6.53 4.30 5.26
N SER A 257 -5.19 4.36 5.30
CA SER A 257 -4.38 3.52 6.19
C SER A 257 -4.67 3.76 7.67
N GLY A 258 -4.87 5.01 8.09
CA GLY A 258 -5.21 5.37 9.48
C GLY A 258 -6.64 4.97 9.84
N VAL A 259 -7.58 5.16 8.92
CA VAL A 259 -8.96 4.70 9.08
C VAL A 259 -9.03 3.17 9.16
N GLY A 260 -8.16 2.50 8.44
CA GLY A 260 -7.99 1.06 8.52
C GLY A 260 -7.57 0.52 9.88
N ILE A 261 -6.73 1.26 10.60
CA ILE A 261 -6.34 0.93 11.97
C ILE A 261 -7.53 1.06 12.91
N LEU A 262 -8.34 2.11 12.76
CA LEU A 262 -9.60 2.22 13.52
C LEU A 262 -10.53 1.05 13.22
N ALA A 263 -10.63 0.63 11.95
CA ALA A 263 -11.48 -0.47 11.54
C ALA A 263 -11.07 -1.79 12.20
N VAL A 264 -9.77 -2.09 12.28
CA VAL A 264 -9.29 -3.32 12.96
C VAL A 264 -9.40 -3.24 14.47
N LEU A 265 -9.07 -2.10 15.08
CA LEU A 265 -9.18 -1.93 16.52
C LEU A 265 -10.65 -1.99 16.97
N GLY A 266 -11.57 -1.40 16.21
CA GLY A 266 -13.00 -1.49 16.47
C GLY A 266 -13.55 -2.90 16.32
N ALA A 267 -13.15 -3.63 15.27
CA ALA A 267 -13.54 -5.03 15.08
C ALA A 267 -12.98 -5.93 16.18
N ALA A 268 -11.70 -5.74 16.56
CA ALA A 268 -11.07 -6.49 17.63
C ALA A 268 -11.69 -6.17 19.00
N ALA A 269 -12.01 -4.90 19.29
CA ALA A 269 -12.69 -4.50 20.52
C ALA A 269 -14.11 -5.07 20.60
N LEU A 270 -14.86 -5.08 19.50
CA LEU A 270 -16.16 -5.73 19.41
C LEU A 270 -16.04 -7.22 19.80
N LEU A 271 -15.08 -7.94 19.22
CA LEU A 271 -14.86 -9.34 19.56
C LEU A 271 -14.41 -9.53 21.01
N ALA A 272 -13.56 -8.66 21.53
CA ALA A 272 -13.15 -8.70 22.94
C ALA A 272 -14.34 -8.52 23.90
N LEU A 273 -15.36 -7.74 23.53
CA LEU A 273 -16.59 -7.58 24.32
C LEU A 273 -17.44 -8.87 24.38
N TYR A 274 -17.54 -9.61 23.27
CA TYR A 274 -18.38 -10.80 23.19
C TYR A 274 -17.66 -12.10 23.59
N CYS A 275 -16.37 -12.22 23.31
CA CYS A 275 -15.60 -13.45 23.50
C CYS A 275 -14.57 -13.36 24.64
N GLY A 276 -14.26 -12.15 25.12
CA GLY A 276 -13.20 -11.90 26.10
C GLY A 276 -11.78 -12.11 25.52
N PRO A 277 -10.73 -11.71 26.27
CA PRO A 277 -9.36 -12.09 25.95
C PRO A 277 -9.20 -13.59 26.14
N VAL A 278 -8.62 -14.28 25.15
CA VAL A 278 -8.42 -15.73 25.21
C VAL A 278 -6.93 -16.03 25.23
N GLY A 279 -6.47 -16.77 26.25
CA GLY A 279 -5.06 -17.11 26.43
C GLY A 279 -4.57 -18.27 25.55
N ASP A 280 -5.48 -19.01 24.91
CA ASP A 280 -5.14 -20.06 23.96
C ASP A 280 -4.74 -19.47 22.59
N PRO A 281 -3.51 -19.70 22.09
CA PRO A 281 -3.06 -19.18 20.80
C PRO A 281 -3.94 -19.59 19.61
N ALA A 282 -4.56 -20.78 19.64
CA ALA A 282 -5.44 -21.20 18.54
C ALA A 282 -6.75 -20.39 18.53
N ALA A 283 -7.35 -20.20 19.70
CA ALA A 283 -8.49 -19.32 19.88
C ALA A 283 -8.21 -17.86 19.52
N THR A 284 -7.05 -17.30 19.92
CA THR A 284 -6.64 -15.95 19.52
C THR A 284 -6.52 -15.82 18.00
N ARG A 285 -5.92 -16.81 17.32
CA ARG A 285 -5.81 -16.79 15.85
C ARG A 285 -7.17 -16.77 15.17
N ALA A 286 -8.15 -17.53 15.67
CA ALA A 286 -9.51 -17.54 15.13
C ALA A 286 -10.17 -16.16 15.29
N LEU A 287 -10.05 -15.53 16.46
CA LEU A 287 -10.57 -14.18 16.71
C LEU A 287 -9.89 -13.12 15.84
N VAL A 288 -8.56 -13.20 15.69
CA VAL A 288 -7.79 -12.29 14.83
C VAL A 288 -8.22 -12.45 13.38
N ALA A 289 -8.35 -13.68 12.88
CA ALA A 289 -8.80 -13.93 11.51
C ALA A 289 -10.19 -13.34 11.26
N TYR A 290 -11.13 -13.53 12.18
CA TYR A 290 -12.48 -12.95 12.10
C TYR A 290 -12.45 -11.40 12.12
N ALA A 291 -11.65 -10.80 13.00
CA ALA A 291 -11.48 -9.35 13.07
C ALA A 291 -10.90 -8.79 11.77
N LEU A 292 -9.88 -9.43 11.21
CA LEU A 292 -9.25 -9.04 9.95
C LEU A 292 -10.22 -9.17 8.78
N PHE A 293 -11.04 -10.22 8.74
CA PHE A 293 -12.06 -10.40 7.71
C PHE A 293 -13.14 -9.30 7.80
N THR A 294 -13.66 -9.03 9.00
CA THR A 294 -14.61 -7.93 9.24
C THR A 294 -14.01 -6.57 8.84
N THR A 295 -12.73 -6.37 9.17
CA THR A 295 -11.97 -5.16 8.80
C THR A 295 -11.83 -5.02 7.30
N ALA A 296 -11.57 -6.11 6.57
CA ALA A 296 -11.44 -6.10 5.12
C ALA A 296 -12.71 -5.58 4.43
N VAL A 297 -13.89 -5.93 4.96
CA VAL A 297 -15.18 -5.40 4.46
C VAL A 297 -15.26 -3.88 4.65
N VAL A 298 -14.91 -3.38 5.84
CA VAL A 298 -14.89 -1.92 6.11
C VAL A 298 -13.86 -1.20 5.24
N PHE A 299 -12.69 -1.81 5.01
CA PHE A 299 -11.66 -1.30 4.10
C PHE A 299 -12.12 -1.25 2.64
N ALA A 300 -12.85 -2.27 2.17
CA ALA A 300 -13.42 -2.27 0.83
C ALA A 300 -14.41 -1.11 0.66
N ILE A 301 -15.24 -0.85 1.68
CA ILE A 301 -16.12 0.33 1.70
C ILE A 301 -15.29 1.63 1.64
N ALA A 302 -14.23 1.72 2.43
CA ALA A 302 -13.35 2.89 2.50
C ALA A 302 -12.68 3.22 1.15
N THR A 303 -12.04 2.23 0.55
CA THR A 303 -11.26 2.36 -0.69
C THR A 303 -12.16 2.67 -1.88
N ILE A 304 -13.23 1.90 -2.06
CA ILE A 304 -14.16 2.11 -3.18
C ILE A 304 -14.89 3.46 -3.07
N SER A 305 -15.32 3.87 -1.86
CA SER A 305 -15.96 5.18 -1.70
C SER A 305 -15.02 6.36 -1.96
N ASN A 306 -13.75 6.23 -1.61
CA ASN A 306 -12.72 7.23 -1.80
C ASN A 306 -12.48 7.51 -3.30
N ASP A 307 -12.21 6.46 -4.06
CA ASP A 307 -11.85 6.57 -5.49
C ASP A 307 -13.07 6.94 -6.34
N ASN A 308 -14.24 6.35 -6.04
CA ASN A 308 -15.48 6.62 -6.78
C ASN A 308 -15.85 8.11 -6.78
N LEU A 309 -15.54 8.87 -5.72
CA LEU A 309 -15.86 10.30 -5.69
C LEU A 309 -14.98 11.13 -6.62
N GLN A 310 -13.70 10.78 -6.77
CA GLN A 310 -12.82 11.42 -7.76
C GLN A 310 -13.28 11.11 -9.17
N ASP A 311 -13.63 9.86 -9.42
CA ASP A 311 -14.13 9.44 -10.72
C ASP A 311 -15.42 10.18 -11.04
N LEU A 312 -16.40 10.19 -10.12
CA LEU A 312 -17.67 10.90 -10.33
C LEU A 312 -17.47 12.40 -10.56
N LYS A 313 -16.48 13.02 -9.92
CA LYS A 313 -16.10 14.41 -10.24
C LYS A 313 -15.56 14.53 -11.67
N THR A 314 -14.65 13.64 -12.06
CA THR A 314 -14.11 13.60 -13.42
C THR A 314 -15.24 13.50 -14.45
N GLY A 315 -16.16 12.57 -14.24
CA GLY A 315 -17.32 12.38 -15.11
C GLY A 315 -18.23 13.59 -15.14
N GLN A 316 -18.52 14.22 -13.99
CA GLN A 316 -19.30 15.45 -13.93
C GLN A 316 -18.65 16.57 -14.77
N LEU A 317 -17.34 16.77 -14.66
CA LEU A 317 -16.59 17.79 -15.40
C LEU A 317 -16.51 17.53 -16.91
N LEU A 318 -16.73 16.28 -17.33
CA LEU A 318 -16.81 15.83 -18.72
C LEU A 318 -18.26 15.77 -19.24
N GLY A 319 -19.26 16.06 -18.40
CA GLY A 319 -20.68 15.98 -18.76
C GLY A 319 -21.25 14.56 -18.81
N ALA A 320 -20.60 13.59 -18.16
CA ALA A 320 -21.10 12.21 -18.06
C ALA A 320 -22.34 12.12 -17.16
N THR A 321 -23.25 11.20 -17.49
CA THR A 321 -24.43 10.91 -16.67
C THR A 321 -24.05 10.07 -15.43
N PRO A 322 -24.33 10.52 -14.18
CA PRO A 322 -23.84 9.85 -12.97
C PRO A 322 -24.20 8.37 -12.84
N TRP A 323 -25.44 7.98 -13.17
CA TRP A 323 -25.86 6.58 -13.04
C TRP A 323 -25.07 5.62 -13.95
N ARG A 324 -24.72 6.05 -15.16
CA ARG A 324 -23.93 5.23 -16.11
C ARG A 324 -22.52 5.00 -15.57
N GLN A 325 -21.97 6.04 -14.95
CA GLN A 325 -20.66 5.96 -14.31
C GLN A 325 -20.70 5.06 -13.08
N GLN A 326 -21.74 5.15 -12.24
CA GLN A 326 -21.93 4.25 -11.10
C GLN A 326 -22.00 2.78 -11.54
N VAL A 327 -22.68 2.47 -12.65
CA VAL A 327 -22.70 1.13 -13.22
C VAL A 327 -21.31 0.69 -13.69
N ALA A 328 -20.56 1.56 -14.39
CA ALA A 328 -19.20 1.25 -14.81
C ALA A 328 -18.27 0.96 -13.61
N LEU A 329 -18.40 1.72 -12.52
CA LEU A 329 -17.65 1.50 -11.28
C LEU A 329 -18.01 0.15 -10.63
N VAL A 330 -19.29 -0.21 -10.59
CA VAL A 330 -19.73 -1.53 -10.10
C VAL A 330 -19.12 -2.66 -10.94
N LEU A 331 -19.12 -2.54 -12.27
CA LEU A 331 -18.47 -3.53 -13.14
C LEU A 331 -16.97 -3.61 -12.85
N GLY A 332 -16.29 -2.48 -12.64
CA GLY A 332 -14.88 -2.43 -12.25
C GLY A 332 -14.60 -3.20 -10.95
N VAL A 333 -15.45 -3.02 -9.93
CA VAL A 333 -15.36 -3.77 -8.67
C VAL A 333 -15.54 -5.27 -8.90
N VAL A 334 -16.49 -5.68 -9.74
CA VAL A 334 -16.71 -7.10 -10.08
C VAL A 334 -15.46 -7.70 -10.71
N PHE A 335 -14.92 -7.09 -11.78
CA PHE A 335 -13.70 -7.58 -12.44
C PHE A 335 -12.49 -7.59 -11.49
N GLY A 336 -12.32 -6.56 -10.67
CA GLY A 336 -11.27 -6.50 -9.66
C GLY A 336 -11.39 -7.63 -8.63
N SER A 337 -12.60 -7.85 -8.10
CA SER A 337 -12.87 -8.91 -7.12
C SER A 337 -12.70 -10.32 -7.67
N LEU A 338 -12.86 -10.53 -8.98
CA LEU A 338 -12.61 -11.81 -9.64
C LEU A 338 -11.13 -12.04 -9.94
N THR A 339 -10.38 -10.97 -10.26
CA THR A 339 -8.99 -11.09 -10.71
C THR A 339 -8.00 -11.10 -9.55
N ILE A 340 -8.18 -10.21 -8.57
CA ILE A 340 -7.19 -10.01 -7.50
C ILE A 340 -6.99 -11.26 -6.64
N PRO A 341 -8.03 -11.99 -6.18
CA PRO A 341 -7.83 -13.22 -5.41
C PRO A 341 -7.05 -14.29 -6.18
N LEU A 342 -7.27 -14.43 -7.49
CA LEU A 342 -6.55 -15.39 -8.32
C LEU A 342 -5.05 -15.06 -8.38
N VAL A 343 -4.71 -13.77 -8.54
CA VAL A 343 -3.31 -13.33 -8.55
C VAL A 343 -2.69 -13.51 -7.16
N LEU A 344 -3.41 -13.15 -6.09
CA LEU A 344 -2.90 -13.29 -4.73
C LEU A 344 -2.69 -14.77 -4.33
N ASP A 345 -3.59 -15.67 -4.73
CA ASP A 345 -3.46 -17.10 -4.48
C ASP A 345 -2.29 -17.72 -5.27
N LEU A 346 -2.11 -17.29 -6.52
CA LEU A 346 -0.95 -17.67 -7.32
C LEU A 346 0.36 -17.22 -6.66
N LEU A 347 0.43 -15.96 -6.21
CA LEU A 347 1.61 -15.42 -5.53
C LEU A 347 1.85 -16.12 -4.18
N ASN A 348 0.79 -16.44 -3.45
CA ASN A 348 0.89 -17.18 -2.18
C ASN A 348 1.43 -18.60 -2.40
N THR A 349 0.96 -19.28 -3.45
CA THR A 349 1.41 -20.62 -3.81
C THR A 349 2.86 -20.62 -4.31
N ALA A 350 3.25 -19.63 -5.12
CA ALA A 350 4.59 -19.55 -5.70
C ALA A 350 5.66 -19.06 -4.72
N PHE A 351 5.35 -18.08 -3.86
CA PHE A 351 6.34 -17.42 -3.01
C PHE A 351 5.98 -17.39 -1.53
N GLY A 352 4.69 -17.41 -1.20
CA GLY A 352 4.17 -17.19 0.15
C GLY A 352 4.32 -15.74 0.63
N PHE A 353 3.77 -15.43 1.80
CA PHE A 353 3.89 -14.11 2.44
C PHE A 353 4.73 -14.17 3.71
N ALA A 354 5.64 -13.21 3.88
CA ALA A 354 6.50 -13.12 5.04
C ALA A 354 5.65 -13.01 6.32
N SER A 355 6.09 -13.72 7.36
CA SER A 355 5.37 -13.87 8.64
C SER A 355 4.13 -14.78 8.60
N ALA A 356 3.77 -15.36 7.44
CA ALA A 356 2.82 -16.46 7.37
C ALA A 356 3.49 -17.81 7.70
N PRO A 357 2.74 -18.81 8.22
CA PRO A 357 3.26 -20.16 8.38
C PRO A 357 3.77 -20.73 7.05
N GLY A 358 4.96 -21.34 7.06
CA GLY A 358 5.56 -21.91 5.84
C GLY A 358 6.21 -20.90 4.89
N ALA A 359 6.36 -19.63 5.30
CA ALA A 359 7.03 -18.61 4.49
C ALA A 359 8.49 -18.99 4.19
N GLY A 360 8.80 -19.20 2.91
CA GLY A 360 10.15 -19.49 2.43
C GLY A 360 11.05 -18.25 2.37
N PRO A 361 12.33 -18.41 1.97
CA PRO A 361 13.28 -17.30 1.85
C PRO A 361 12.87 -16.22 0.84
N GLN A 362 11.99 -16.55 -0.12
CA GLN A 362 11.49 -15.65 -1.16
C GLN A 362 10.11 -15.05 -0.85
N ALA A 363 9.60 -15.22 0.38
CA ALA A 363 8.26 -14.79 0.73
C ALA A 363 8.07 -13.26 0.60
N LEU A 364 6.92 -12.88 0.05
CA LEU A 364 6.55 -11.50 -0.22
C LEU A 364 6.26 -10.76 1.09
N VAL A 365 6.79 -9.55 1.25
CA VAL A 365 6.60 -8.78 2.49
C VAL A 365 5.35 -7.91 2.39
N ALA A 366 4.44 -8.04 3.36
CA ALA A 366 3.21 -7.25 3.44
C ALA A 366 3.15 -6.43 4.76
N PRO A 367 3.94 -5.34 4.89
CA PRO A 367 4.06 -4.57 6.13
C PRO A 367 2.73 -4.02 6.65
N GLN A 368 1.84 -3.50 5.78
CA GLN A 368 0.53 -3.02 6.25
C GLN A 368 -0.33 -4.16 6.83
N ALA A 369 -0.38 -5.30 6.14
CA ALA A 369 -1.14 -6.46 6.61
C ALA A 369 -0.57 -7.01 7.93
N SER A 370 0.76 -7.03 8.06
CA SER A 370 1.43 -7.45 9.30
C SER A 370 1.12 -6.51 10.47
N LEU A 371 1.12 -5.18 10.26
CA LEU A 371 0.74 -4.22 11.30
C LEU A 371 -0.71 -4.41 11.75
N ILE A 372 -1.65 -4.51 10.80
CA ILE A 372 -3.08 -4.69 11.11
C ILE A 372 -3.29 -5.99 11.89
N SER A 373 -2.61 -7.08 11.49
CA SER A 373 -2.63 -8.36 12.21
C SER A 373 -2.03 -8.26 13.62
N ALA A 374 -0.91 -7.56 13.79
CA ALA A 374 -0.28 -7.36 15.10
C ALA A 374 -1.17 -6.54 16.05
N LEU A 375 -1.83 -5.49 15.54
CA LEU A 375 -2.77 -4.68 16.33
C LEU A 375 -3.98 -5.51 16.78
N ALA A 376 -4.58 -6.29 15.88
CA ALA A 376 -5.67 -7.20 16.22
C ALA A 376 -5.24 -8.23 17.29
N THR A 377 -4.07 -8.83 17.11
CA THR A 377 -3.50 -9.81 18.04
C THR A 377 -3.24 -9.21 19.42
N GLY A 378 -2.77 -7.96 19.48
CA GLY A 378 -2.52 -7.25 20.73
C GLY A 378 -3.81 -6.99 21.53
N VAL A 379 -4.90 -6.61 20.87
CA VAL A 379 -6.20 -6.37 21.52
C VAL A 379 -6.84 -7.66 22.01
N LEU A 380 -6.70 -8.76 21.27
CA LEU A 380 -7.37 -10.04 21.54
C LEU A 380 -6.57 -11.01 22.43
N GLY A 381 -5.40 -10.60 22.91
CA GLY A 381 -4.66 -11.32 23.96
C GLY A 381 -3.55 -12.27 23.49
N GLY A 382 -2.88 -11.99 22.37
CA GLY A 382 -1.77 -12.82 21.88
C GLY A 382 -0.41 -12.58 22.54
N ALA A 383 0.51 -13.54 22.38
CA ALA A 383 1.89 -13.51 22.87
C ALA A 383 2.79 -12.54 22.05
N LEU A 384 2.49 -11.24 22.10
CA LEU A 384 3.38 -10.20 21.58
C LEU A 384 4.41 -9.81 22.64
N ASP A 385 5.68 -9.70 22.25
CA ASP A 385 6.70 -9.14 23.12
C ASP A 385 6.53 -7.61 23.20
N TRP A 386 5.76 -7.19 24.20
CA TRP A 386 5.48 -5.78 24.47
C TRP A 386 6.73 -4.95 24.77
N ARG A 387 7.85 -5.57 25.16
CA ARG A 387 9.11 -4.85 25.38
C ARG A 387 9.66 -4.34 24.04
N LEU A 388 9.68 -5.19 23.02
CA LEU A 388 10.14 -4.83 21.68
C LEU A 388 9.21 -3.82 21.00
N ILE A 389 7.90 -4.02 21.13
CA ILE A 389 6.91 -3.06 20.62
C ILE A 389 7.03 -1.72 21.35
N GLY A 390 7.20 -1.73 22.67
CA GLY A 390 7.39 -0.54 23.49
C GLY A 390 8.66 0.23 23.11
N LEU A 391 9.76 -0.47 22.84
CA LEU A 391 10.99 0.13 22.31
C LEU A 391 10.74 0.81 20.96
N GLY A 392 10.05 0.10 20.05
CA GLY A 392 9.62 0.65 18.77
C GLY A 392 8.72 1.88 18.91
N ALA A 393 7.78 1.85 19.85
CA ALA A 393 6.91 2.98 20.14
C ALA A 393 7.70 4.19 20.66
N GLY A 394 8.69 3.97 21.52
CA GLY A 394 9.64 5.00 21.96
C GLY A 394 10.36 5.67 20.79
N ILE A 395 10.93 4.86 19.88
CA ILE A 395 11.57 5.35 18.66
C ILE A 395 10.56 6.14 17.79
N GLY A 396 9.36 5.61 17.60
CA GLY A 396 8.28 6.26 16.85
C GLY A 396 7.90 7.64 17.42
N MET A 397 7.80 7.77 18.75
CA MET A 397 7.49 9.06 19.40
C MET A 397 8.59 10.10 19.14
N VAL A 398 9.86 9.69 19.24
CA VAL A 398 11.00 10.57 18.93
C VAL A 398 10.97 11.03 17.47
N LEU A 399 10.70 10.10 16.54
CA LEU A 399 10.60 10.42 15.11
C LEU A 399 9.44 11.35 14.80
N VAL A 400 8.29 11.15 15.43
CA VAL A 400 7.13 12.06 15.32
C VAL A 400 7.50 13.45 15.81
N ALA A 401 8.13 13.57 16.99
CA ALA A 401 8.55 14.87 17.52
C ALA A 401 9.56 15.56 16.58
N LEU A 402 10.49 14.80 16.01
CA LEU A 402 11.47 15.30 15.04
C LEU A 402 10.80 15.79 13.75
N ASP A 403 9.86 15.02 13.18
CA ASP A 403 9.13 15.44 11.97
C ASP A 403 8.30 16.71 12.20
N GLU A 404 7.66 16.84 13.37
CA GLU A 404 6.96 18.08 13.73
C GLU A 404 7.91 19.26 13.88
N ALA A 405 9.06 19.06 14.51
CA ALA A 405 10.07 20.10 14.66
C ALA A 405 10.62 20.56 13.31
N LEU A 406 10.97 19.62 12.42
CA LEU A 406 11.41 19.92 11.05
C LEU A 406 10.34 20.67 10.27
N GLY A 407 9.09 20.23 10.42
CA GLY A 407 7.92 20.87 9.85
C GLY A 407 7.71 22.32 10.26
N ARG A 408 7.77 22.58 11.57
CA ARG A 408 7.67 23.94 12.12
C ARG A 408 8.84 24.81 11.69
N ALA A 409 10.02 24.22 11.48
CA ALA A 409 11.20 24.92 10.98
C ALA A 409 11.21 25.12 9.46
N GLY A 410 10.17 24.72 8.73
CA GLY A 410 10.10 24.84 7.26
C GLY A 410 11.12 23.98 6.51
N LYS A 411 11.71 22.97 7.19
CA LYS A 411 12.67 22.04 6.59
C LYS A 411 11.93 20.86 5.95
N MET A 412 12.66 20.07 5.17
CA MET A 412 12.15 18.83 4.60
C MET A 412 11.60 17.94 5.72
N ARG A 413 10.37 17.46 5.52
CA ARG A 413 9.71 16.51 6.43
C ARG A 413 10.47 15.19 6.45
N LEU A 414 10.39 14.48 7.56
CA LEU A 414 10.96 13.16 7.74
C LEU A 414 9.84 12.22 8.21
N PRO A 415 9.00 11.71 7.28
CA PRO A 415 7.81 10.95 7.62
C PRO A 415 8.14 9.77 8.53
N PRO A 416 7.63 9.73 9.79
CA PRO A 416 7.96 8.67 10.74
C PRO A 416 7.56 7.28 10.22
N LEU A 417 6.50 7.20 9.42
CA LEU A 417 6.06 5.98 8.76
C LEU A 417 7.13 5.44 7.78
N GLY A 418 7.79 6.32 7.02
CA GLY A 418 8.86 5.94 6.10
C GLY A 418 10.08 5.37 6.84
N VAL A 419 10.46 5.99 7.96
CA VAL A 419 11.53 5.47 8.83
C VAL A 419 11.13 4.11 9.43
N GLY A 420 9.91 3.98 9.94
CA GLY A 420 9.38 2.72 10.45
C GLY A 420 9.38 1.59 9.40
N MET A 421 9.01 1.90 8.16
CA MET A 421 9.11 0.95 7.04
C MET A 421 10.56 0.57 6.74
N GLY A 422 11.50 1.51 6.80
CA GLY A 422 12.94 1.23 6.67
C GLY A 422 13.48 0.29 7.75
N ILE A 423 12.95 0.38 8.98
CA ILE A 423 13.31 -0.53 10.08
C ILE A 423 12.69 -1.92 9.86
N TYR A 424 11.41 -1.96 9.46
CA TYR A 424 10.62 -3.19 9.35
C TYR A 424 10.98 -4.05 8.13
N LEU A 425 11.24 -3.41 6.99
CA LEU A 425 11.47 -4.09 5.72
C LEU A 425 12.93 -4.55 5.56
N PRO A 426 13.18 -5.66 4.84
CA PRO A 426 14.54 -6.08 4.54
C PRO A 426 15.31 -4.99 3.79
N MET A 427 16.62 -4.87 4.04
CA MET A 427 17.48 -3.90 3.32
C MET A 427 17.34 -4.03 1.81
N SER A 428 17.19 -5.26 1.32
CA SER A 428 17.07 -5.56 -0.10
C SER A 428 15.90 -4.84 -0.79
N MET A 429 14.80 -4.62 -0.07
CA MET A 429 13.59 -3.95 -0.58
C MET A 429 13.58 -2.45 -0.31
N THR A 430 14.50 -1.94 0.50
CA THR A 430 14.52 -0.54 0.92
C THR A 430 15.70 0.26 0.37
N LEU A 431 16.83 -0.40 0.08
CA LEU A 431 18.07 0.29 -0.30
C LEU A 431 18.01 1.02 -1.64
N LEU A 432 17.29 0.47 -2.64
CA LEU A 432 17.17 1.10 -3.97
C LEU A 432 16.12 2.21 -4.04
N ILE A 433 15.17 2.27 -3.11
CA ILE A 433 14.12 3.31 -3.09
C ILE A 433 14.73 4.72 -2.95
N PRO A 434 15.67 4.99 -2.02
CA PRO A 434 16.38 6.27 -1.95
C PRO A 434 17.13 6.63 -3.24
N ILE A 435 17.71 5.63 -3.92
CA ILE A 435 18.38 5.84 -5.21
C ILE A 435 17.37 6.26 -6.27
N GLY A 436 16.22 5.59 -6.35
CA GLY A 436 15.11 6.01 -7.21
C GLY A 436 14.63 7.43 -6.91
N ALA A 437 14.53 7.81 -5.64
CA ALA A 437 14.14 9.15 -5.22
C ALA A 437 15.15 10.22 -5.63
N LEU A 438 16.45 9.91 -5.58
CA LEU A 438 17.52 10.78 -6.07
C LEU A 438 17.48 10.91 -7.61
N ILE A 439 17.20 9.82 -8.33
CA ILE A 439 17.00 9.84 -9.78
C ILE A 439 15.80 10.72 -10.14
N GLY A 440 14.66 10.56 -9.44
CA GLY A 440 13.47 11.39 -9.62
C GLY A 440 13.76 12.87 -9.37
N LEU A 441 14.46 13.21 -8.27
CA LEU A 441 14.89 14.59 -8.00
C LEU A 441 15.78 15.16 -9.11
N ALA A 442 16.74 14.37 -9.60
CA ALA A 442 17.62 14.79 -10.69
C ALA A 442 16.85 15.00 -12.00
N TYR A 443 15.87 14.14 -12.27
CA TYR A 443 14.99 14.23 -13.43
C TYR A 443 14.08 15.46 -13.35
N ASP A 444 13.45 15.72 -12.21
CA ASP A 444 12.59 16.89 -12.00
C ASP A 444 13.38 18.20 -12.17
N ARG A 445 14.60 18.27 -11.64
CA ARG A 445 15.49 19.43 -11.83
C ARG A 445 15.87 19.65 -13.29
N TRP A 446 15.95 18.59 -14.09
CA TRP A 446 16.16 18.70 -15.53
C TRP A 446 14.88 19.14 -16.24
N ALA A 447 13.72 18.58 -15.85
CA ALA A 447 12.41 18.89 -16.40
C ALA A 447 12.03 20.37 -16.17
N ASP A 448 12.39 20.93 -15.02
CA ASP A 448 12.20 22.35 -14.68
C ASP A 448 12.92 23.32 -15.63
N ARG A 449 13.89 22.84 -16.41
CA ARG A 449 14.61 23.64 -17.41
C ARG A 449 14.02 23.53 -18.82
N GLN A 450 12.98 22.71 -19.01
CA GLN A 450 12.34 22.49 -20.31
C GLN A 450 11.20 23.48 -20.56
N SER A 451 10.85 23.71 -21.82
CA SER A 451 9.75 24.59 -22.22
C SER A 451 8.40 24.14 -21.67
N SER A 452 8.20 22.82 -21.52
CA SER A 452 7.00 22.20 -20.96
C SER A 452 7.35 21.37 -19.72
N SER A 453 7.74 22.05 -18.63
CA SER A 453 8.17 21.40 -17.37
C SER A 453 7.15 20.37 -16.85
N GLU A 454 5.86 20.72 -16.82
CA GLU A 454 4.82 19.81 -16.30
C GLU A 454 4.68 18.53 -17.14
N PHE A 455 4.70 18.66 -18.46
CA PHE A 455 4.70 17.51 -19.36
C PHE A 455 5.96 16.65 -19.18
N ALA A 456 7.14 17.26 -19.10
CA ALA A 456 8.40 16.55 -18.88
C ALA A 456 8.37 15.77 -17.56
N LYS A 457 7.91 16.36 -16.46
CA LYS A 457 7.74 15.66 -15.17
C LYS A 457 6.75 14.50 -15.28
N ARG A 458 5.61 14.70 -15.96
CA ARG A 458 4.64 13.64 -16.24
C ARG A 458 5.28 12.47 -17.00
N VAL A 459 6.14 12.74 -18.00
CA VAL A 459 6.90 11.70 -18.70
C VAL A 459 7.81 10.90 -17.75
N GLY A 460 8.46 11.57 -16.79
CA GLY A 460 9.23 10.91 -15.73
C GLY A 460 8.39 9.98 -14.86
N VAL A 461 7.22 10.45 -14.41
CA VAL A 461 6.24 9.66 -13.64
C VAL A 461 5.74 8.45 -14.43
N LEU A 462 5.49 8.61 -15.74
CA LEU A 462 5.07 7.54 -16.63
C LEU A 462 6.18 6.49 -16.82
N ALA A 463 7.44 6.92 -16.90
CA ALA A 463 8.58 6.02 -16.97
C ALA A 463 8.72 5.20 -15.68
N ALA A 464 8.65 5.86 -14.51
CA ALA A 464 8.69 5.22 -13.21
C ALA A 464 7.53 4.21 -13.02
N THR A 465 6.32 4.58 -13.43
CA THR A 465 5.15 3.69 -13.44
C THR A 465 5.38 2.49 -14.36
N GLY A 466 5.93 2.71 -15.55
CA GLY A 466 6.27 1.62 -16.47
C GLY A 466 7.28 0.63 -15.88
N LEU A 467 8.28 1.09 -15.13
CA LEU A 467 9.21 0.19 -14.43
C LEU A 467 8.49 -0.73 -13.43
N ILE A 468 7.52 -0.19 -12.67
CA ILE A 468 6.72 -0.96 -11.71
C ILE A 468 5.83 -1.98 -12.43
N VAL A 469 5.10 -1.53 -13.46
CA VAL A 469 4.17 -2.37 -14.22
C VAL A 469 4.90 -3.52 -14.92
N GLY A 470 6.01 -3.23 -15.60
CA GLY A 470 6.77 -4.24 -16.33
C GLY A 470 7.28 -5.39 -15.46
N GLU A 471 7.92 -5.06 -14.35
CA GLU A 471 8.42 -6.07 -13.40
C GLU A 471 7.27 -6.84 -12.75
N SER A 472 6.17 -6.16 -12.39
CA SER A 472 5.01 -6.80 -11.75
C SER A 472 4.31 -7.77 -12.70
N LEU A 473 4.11 -7.39 -13.97
CA LEU A 473 3.51 -8.28 -14.98
C LEU A 473 4.38 -9.51 -15.23
N PHE A 474 5.69 -9.32 -15.38
CA PHE A 474 6.62 -10.45 -15.47
C PHE A 474 6.55 -11.33 -14.21
N GLY A 475 6.51 -10.72 -13.03
CA GLY A 475 6.41 -11.44 -11.74
C GLY A 475 5.18 -12.33 -11.64
N VAL A 476 4.01 -11.86 -12.08
CA VAL A 476 2.78 -12.67 -12.12
C VAL A 476 2.90 -13.83 -13.11
N ILE A 477 3.43 -13.58 -14.32
CA ILE A 477 3.66 -14.63 -15.32
C ILE A 477 4.64 -15.68 -14.79
N PHE A 478 5.75 -15.23 -14.19
CA PHE A 478 6.78 -16.09 -13.62
C PHE A 478 6.23 -16.90 -12.44
N ALA A 479 5.43 -16.30 -11.56
CA ALA A 479 4.71 -17.01 -10.50
C ALA A 479 3.82 -18.12 -11.07
N GLY A 480 3.13 -17.85 -12.19
CA GLY A 480 2.36 -18.83 -12.97
C GLY A 480 3.21 -20.04 -13.36
N VAL A 481 4.38 -19.80 -13.94
CA VAL A 481 5.32 -20.86 -14.35
C VAL A 481 5.83 -21.64 -13.14
N VAL A 482 6.22 -20.96 -12.05
CA VAL A 482 6.69 -21.61 -10.81
C VAL A 482 5.58 -22.48 -10.22
N GLY A 483 4.35 -21.96 -10.10
CA GLY A 483 3.21 -22.69 -9.55
C GLY A 483 2.84 -23.93 -10.36
N ILE A 484 2.93 -23.89 -11.70
CA ILE A 484 2.66 -25.04 -12.57
C ILE A 484 3.79 -26.07 -12.54
N THR A 485 5.05 -25.61 -12.53
CA THR A 485 6.21 -26.50 -12.63
C THR A 485 6.66 -27.08 -11.29
N GLY A 486 6.29 -26.44 -10.17
CA GLY A 486 6.82 -26.74 -8.84
C GLY A 486 8.33 -26.49 -8.71
N ASN A 487 8.93 -25.75 -9.66
CA ASN A 487 10.35 -25.42 -9.69
C ASN A 487 10.53 -23.92 -9.50
N ASP A 488 11.23 -23.52 -8.43
CA ASP A 488 11.51 -22.12 -8.08
C ASP A 488 12.46 -21.42 -9.06
N THR A 489 13.12 -22.18 -9.95
CA THR A 489 14.07 -21.67 -10.95
C THR A 489 13.82 -22.22 -12.35
N PRO A 490 12.59 -22.06 -12.89
CA PRO A 490 12.18 -22.76 -14.11
C PRO A 490 12.88 -22.24 -15.37
N LEU A 491 13.41 -21.01 -15.33
CA LEU A 491 14.08 -20.36 -16.47
C LEU A 491 15.62 -20.39 -16.37
N ARG A 492 16.19 -21.07 -15.38
CA ARG A 492 17.64 -21.08 -15.11
C ARG A 492 18.42 -21.63 -16.31
N LEU A 493 19.39 -20.84 -16.80
CA LEU A 493 20.26 -21.22 -17.93
C LEU A 493 21.69 -21.58 -17.50
N VAL A 494 22.13 -21.12 -16.33
CA VAL A 494 23.52 -21.27 -15.86
C VAL A 494 23.62 -21.96 -14.50
N GLY A 495 24.70 -22.73 -14.31
CA GLY A 495 25.03 -23.42 -13.05
C GLY A 495 25.46 -22.49 -11.93
N GLU A 496 25.65 -23.03 -10.72
CA GLU A 496 25.97 -22.22 -9.51
C GLU A 496 27.34 -21.54 -9.60
N ASN A 497 28.27 -22.14 -10.35
CA ASN A 497 29.60 -21.60 -10.59
C ASN A 497 29.58 -20.23 -11.30
N PHE A 498 28.48 -19.87 -11.96
CA PHE A 498 28.31 -18.57 -12.61
C PHE A 498 27.86 -17.46 -11.64
N ALA A 499 27.48 -17.80 -10.40
CA ALA A 499 26.97 -16.84 -9.43
C ALA A 499 27.90 -15.63 -9.18
N PRO A 500 29.24 -15.77 -9.05
CA PRO A 500 30.12 -14.61 -8.86
C PRO A 500 30.08 -13.63 -10.03
N VAL A 501 30.03 -14.14 -11.27
CA VAL A 501 29.91 -13.33 -12.48
C VAL A 501 28.55 -12.63 -12.52
N ALA A 502 27.48 -13.37 -12.22
CA ALA A 502 26.12 -12.83 -12.17
C ALA A 502 25.97 -11.72 -11.09
N MET A 503 26.69 -11.82 -9.97
CA MET A 503 26.73 -10.80 -8.91
C MET A 503 27.37 -9.49 -9.36
N VAL A 504 28.46 -9.56 -10.15
CA VAL A 504 29.14 -8.37 -10.68
C VAL A 504 28.38 -7.77 -11.86
N ALA A 505 27.84 -8.62 -12.74
CA ALA A 505 27.10 -8.20 -13.92
C ALA A 505 25.78 -7.49 -13.56
N ALA A 506 25.09 -7.95 -12.51
CA ALA A 506 23.78 -7.41 -12.11
C ALA A 506 23.76 -5.88 -11.92
N PRO A 507 24.58 -5.25 -11.05
CA PRO A 507 24.54 -3.80 -10.87
C PRO A 507 24.91 -3.03 -12.15
N ILE A 508 25.87 -3.53 -12.92
CA ILE A 508 26.31 -2.88 -14.17
C ILE A 508 25.17 -2.83 -15.18
N VAL A 509 24.56 -3.98 -15.47
CA VAL A 509 23.45 -4.07 -16.41
C VAL A 509 22.26 -3.26 -15.88
N PHE A 510 21.92 -3.43 -14.60
CA PHE A 510 20.80 -2.74 -13.96
C PHE A 510 20.88 -1.22 -14.11
N PHE A 511 21.98 -0.61 -13.67
CA PHE A 511 22.14 0.85 -13.75
C PHE A 511 22.32 1.33 -15.20
N ALA A 512 22.91 0.53 -16.08
CA ALA A 512 23.01 0.87 -17.51
C ALA A 512 21.63 0.97 -18.18
N VAL A 513 20.71 0.01 -17.97
CA VAL A 513 19.36 0.12 -18.56
C VAL A 513 18.55 1.24 -17.91
N ILE A 514 18.63 1.46 -16.60
CA ILE A 514 17.99 2.62 -15.94
C ILE A 514 18.51 3.93 -16.55
N ALA A 515 19.83 4.13 -16.63
CA ALA A 515 20.40 5.35 -17.19
C ALA A 515 19.97 5.56 -18.66
N ARG A 516 19.95 4.49 -19.46
CA ARG A 516 19.52 4.56 -20.86
C ARG A 516 18.03 4.88 -21.01
N LEU A 517 17.17 4.32 -20.16
CA LEU A 517 15.74 4.61 -20.16
C LEU A 517 15.46 6.06 -19.80
N TYR A 518 16.04 6.57 -18.72
CA TYR A 518 15.87 7.97 -18.32
C TYR A 518 16.49 8.94 -19.34
N ALA A 519 17.61 8.58 -19.98
CA ALA A 519 18.17 9.38 -21.07
C ALA A 519 17.26 9.37 -22.32
N TYR A 520 16.58 8.26 -22.60
CA TYR A 520 15.60 8.17 -23.69
C TYR A 520 14.39 9.07 -23.41
N THR A 521 13.87 9.08 -22.18
CA THR A 521 12.74 9.93 -21.81
C THR A 521 13.10 11.41 -21.78
N MET A 522 14.35 11.77 -21.49
CA MET A 522 14.83 13.15 -21.61
C MET A 522 14.91 13.65 -23.07
N ARG A 523 14.90 12.75 -24.06
CA ARG A 523 14.99 13.08 -25.50
C ARG A 523 13.64 13.01 -26.22
N SER A 524 12.64 12.41 -25.59
CA SER A 524 11.30 12.13 -26.15
C SER A 524 10.33 13.26 -25.81
#